data_AF-A0A3N5QBU8-F1
#
_entry.id   AF-A0A3N5QBU8-F1
#
_cell.length_a   1.000
_cell.length_b   1.000
_cell.length_c   1.000
_cell.angle_alpha   90.00
_cell.angle_beta   90.00
_cell.angle_gamma   90.00
#
_symmetry.space_group_name_H-M   'P 1'
#
loop_
_entity.id
_entity.type
_entity.pdbx_description
1 polymer ?
#
loop_
_entity_poly.entity_id
_entity_poly.type
_entity_poly.pdbx_seq_one_letter_code
_entity_poly.pdbx_strand_id
1 'polypeptide(L)'
;MRRSSGFTIVEIIVVLLLISILAATVLGRSITSSTIDLNSATDKVRNQLRYAQSQAMKRTDAVWGIESDGSGQYWLFRATPSATLQVVIPGGDYASGSTISFADLGANLNKFTVVFDWLGRPYKAQTSGVPNSPVDASDNPIVRVSKGEERQITITPETGLIR
;
A
#
# COMPACT_ATOMS: atom_id res chain seq x y z
N MET A 1 -21.97 58.41 14.07
CA MET A 1 -21.23 57.98 12.86
C MET A 1 -19.86 57.46 13.30
N ARG A 2 -19.62 56.14 13.25
CA ARG A 2 -18.31 55.56 13.58
C ARG A 2 -17.39 55.71 12.36
N ARG A 3 -16.22 56.33 12.55
CA ARG A 3 -15.18 56.39 11.51
C ARG A 3 -14.62 54.98 11.34
N SER A 4 -14.61 54.46 10.11
CA SER A 4 -13.92 53.22 9.78
C SER A 4 -12.42 53.52 9.78
N SER A 5 -11.69 52.93 10.73
CA SER A 5 -10.22 52.98 10.75
C SER A 5 -9.70 52.20 9.53
N GLY A 6 -8.94 52.86 8.66
CA GLY A 6 -8.23 52.19 7.55
C GLY A 6 -6.93 51.55 8.02
N PHE A 7 -6.40 50.63 7.21
CA PHE A 7 -5.07 50.04 7.43
C PHE A 7 -3.97 51.08 7.27
N THR A 8 -2.97 51.07 8.15
CA THR A 8 -1.80 51.96 7.98
C THR A 8 -0.83 51.39 6.94
N ILE A 9 -0.04 52.26 6.29
CA ILE A 9 0.99 51.83 5.32
C ILE A 9 1.98 50.84 5.97
N VAL A 10 2.36 51.10 7.23
CA VAL A 10 3.26 50.22 7.98
C VAL A 10 2.63 48.84 8.19
N GLU A 11 1.34 48.79 8.48
CA GLU A 11 0.60 47.54 8.67
C GLU A 11 0.49 46.73 7.37
N ILE A 12 0.32 47.40 6.22
CA ILE A 12 0.38 46.74 4.90
C ILE A 12 1.77 46.15 4.65
N ILE A 13 2.84 46.89 4.97
CA ILE A 13 4.22 46.40 4.79
C ILE A 13 4.46 45.16 5.66
N VAL A 14 4.04 45.19 6.93
CA VAL A 14 4.19 44.05 7.85
C VAL A 14 3.40 42.83 7.35
N VAL A 15 2.16 43.01 6.88
CA VAL A 15 1.35 41.90 6.33
C VAL A 15 2.00 41.30 5.09
N LEU A 16 2.52 42.11 4.17
CA LEU A 16 3.23 41.61 2.98
C LEU A 16 4.51 40.84 3.35
N LEU A 17 5.23 41.30 4.38
CA LEU A 17 6.42 40.63 4.90
C LEU A 17 6.07 39.28 5.55
N LEU A 18 4.96 39.19 6.28
CA LEU A 18 4.48 37.93 6.84
C LEU A 18 4.02 36.95 5.75
N ILE A 19 3.29 37.43 4.73
CA ILE A 19 2.86 36.59 3.61
C ILE A 19 4.05 36.03 2.83
N SER A 20 5.11 36.82 2.61
CA SER A 20 6.31 36.35 1.88
C SER A 20 7.07 35.25 2.64
N ILE A 21 7.20 35.38 3.97
CA ILE A 21 7.80 34.35 4.82
C ILE A 21 6.95 33.07 4.81
N LEU A 22 5.63 33.21 4.97
CA LEU A 22 4.71 32.06 4.94
C LEU A 22 4.76 31.35 3.58
N ALA A 23 4.75 32.11 2.47
CA ALA A 23 4.83 31.55 1.12
C ALA A 23 6.10 30.70 0.92
N ALA A 24 7.26 31.19 1.39
CA ALA A 24 8.52 30.44 1.31
C ALA A 24 8.46 29.10 2.08
N THR A 25 7.82 29.08 3.26
CA THR A 25 7.71 27.86 4.09
C THR A 25 6.71 26.83 3.56
N VAL A 26 5.62 27.28 2.92
CA VAL A 26 4.56 26.40 2.39
C VAL A 26 5.04 25.62 1.16
N LEU A 27 5.84 26.25 0.29
CA LEU A 27 6.38 25.62 -0.90
C LEU A 27 7.31 24.43 -0.57
N GLY A 28 8.11 24.54 0.50
CA GLY A 28 9.00 23.45 0.94
C GLY A 28 8.26 22.21 1.47
N ARG A 29 7.04 22.37 2.01
CA ARG A 29 6.29 21.29 2.69
C ARG A 29 5.45 20.44 1.73
N SER A 30 5.02 21.01 0.60
CA SER A 30 4.14 20.33 -0.36
C SER A 30 4.86 19.19 -1.12
N ILE A 31 6.19 19.27 -1.27
CA ILE A 31 7.00 18.26 -1.94
C ILE A 31 7.19 17.00 -1.06
N THR A 32 7.01 17.10 0.26
CA THR A 32 7.20 15.97 1.20
C THR A 32 5.97 15.09 1.38
N SER A 33 4.77 15.55 1.02
CA SER A 33 3.54 14.79 1.29
C SER A 33 3.43 13.51 0.45
N SER A 34 3.90 13.53 -0.80
CA SER A 34 3.88 12.36 -1.68
C SER A 34 4.75 11.20 -1.19
N THR A 35 5.92 11.49 -0.61
CA THR A 35 6.82 10.47 -0.08
C THR A 35 6.33 9.89 1.24
N ILE A 36 5.68 10.71 2.09
CA ILE A 36 5.01 10.24 3.32
C ILE A 36 3.88 9.28 2.96
N ASP A 37 3.04 9.64 1.99
CA ASP A 37 1.93 8.80 1.54
C ASP A 37 2.42 7.50 0.91
N LEU A 38 3.51 7.55 0.12
CA LEU A 38 4.12 6.37 -0.49
C LEU A 38 4.67 5.41 0.58
N ASN A 39 5.33 5.92 1.61
CA ASN A 39 5.82 5.10 2.72
C ASN A 39 4.66 4.46 3.48
N SER A 40 3.60 5.23 3.76
CA SER A 40 2.40 4.70 4.43
C SER A 40 1.73 3.60 3.61
N ALA A 41 1.52 3.81 2.31
CA ALA A 41 0.97 2.80 1.40
C ALA A 41 1.85 1.55 1.32
N THR A 42 3.18 1.73 1.25
CA THR A 42 4.14 0.63 1.24
C THR A 42 4.07 -0.18 2.55
N ASP A 43 4.00 0.48 3.69
CA ASP A 43 3.88 -0.16 5.01
C ASP A 43 2.55 -0.90 5.16
N LYS A 44 1.44 -0.34 4.64
CA LYS A 44 0.13 -1.02 4.59
C LYS A 44 0.24 -2.33 3.81
N VAL A 45 0.72 -2.29 2.57
CA VAL A 45 0.86 -3.49 1.72
C VAL A 45 1.80 -4.51 2.38
N ARG A 46 2.90 -4.05 2.99
CA ARG A 46 3.84 -4.90 3.73
C ARG A 46 3.16 -5.63 4.88
N ASN A 47 2.36 -4.93 5.67
CA ASN A 47 1.63 -5.52 6.80
C ASN A 47 0.53 -6.49 6.34
N GLN A 48 -0.14 -6.19 5.23
CA GLN A 48 -1.14 -7.08 4.66
C GLN A 48 -0.52 -8.38 4.11
N LEU A 49 0.66 -8.31 3.47
CA LEU A 49 1.42 -9.50 3.06
C LEU A 49 1.80 -10.35 4.29
N ARG A 50 2.28 -9.73 5.37
CA ARG A 50 2.57 -10.43 6.64
C ARG A 50 1.32 -11.04 7.25
N TYR A 51 0.18 -10.36 7.14
CA TYR A 51 -1.09 -10.90 7.57
C TYR A 51 -1.46 -12.16 6.78
N ALA A 52 -1.37 -12.12 5.44
CA ALA A 52 -1.62 -13.27 4.58
C ALA A 52 -0.71 -14.46 4.95
N GLN A 53 0.60 -14.22 5.11
CA GLN A 53 1.56 -15.23 5.56
C GLN A 53 1.16 -15.81 6.92
N SER A 54 0.79 -14.97 7.89
CA SER A 54 0.36 -15.43 9.20
C SER A 54 -0.92 -16.26 9.17
N GLN A 55 -1.84 -15.97 8.24
CA GLN A 55 -3.08 -16.75 8.07
C GLN A 55 -2.78 -18.12 7.47
N ALA A 56 -1.89 -18.20 6.47
CA ALA A 56 -1.43 -19.47 5.92
C ALA A 56 -0.77 -20.35 6.98
N MET A 57 0.09 -19.78 7.82
CA MET A 57 0.76 -20.54 8.88
C MET A 57 -0.17 -21.00 10.01
N LYS A 58 -1.31 -20.32 10.21
CA LYS A 58 -2.32 -20.69 11.22
C LYS A 58 -3.25 -21.80 10.74
N ARG A 59 -3.41 -21.97 9.43
CA ARG A 59 -4.49 -22.73 8.81
C ARG A 59 -3.93 -23.62 7.70
N THR A 60 -3.84 -24.92 7.96
CA THR A 60 -3.31 -25.90 7.01
C THR A 60 -4.31 -26.33 5.94
N ASP A 61 -5.58 -25.95 6.08
CA ASP A 61 -6.69 -26.32 5.20
C ASP A 61 -6.79 -25.45 3.94
N ALA A 62 -6.04 -24.35 3.88
CA ALA A 62 -6.08 -23.41 2.78
C ALA A 62 -4.75 -22.65 2.63
N VAL A 63 -4.48 -22.19 1.41
CA VAL A 63 -3.41 -21.23 1.16
C VAL A 63 -3.98 -19.82 1.18
N TRP A 64 -3.13 -18.87 1.56
CA TRP A 64 -3.50 -17.46 1.66
C TRP A 64 -2.55 -16.62 0.86
N GLY A 65 -3.08 -15.59 0.20
CA GLY A 65 -2.27 -14.77 -0.68
C GLY A 65 -2.89 -13.42 -0.98
N ILE A 66 -2.09 -12.54 -1.57
CA ILE A 66 -2.54 -11.25 -2.08
C ILE A 66 -2.36 -11.25 -3.59
N GLU A 67 -3.36 -10.75 -4.29
CA GLU A 67 -3.33 -10.54 -5.72
C GLU A 67 -3.67 -9.08 -6.04
N SER A 68 -2.91 -8.51 -6.98
CA SER A 68 -3.12 -7.18 -7.54
C SER A 68 -3.34 -7.31 -9.04
N ASP A 69 -4.39 -6.67 -9.55
CA ASP A 69 -4.69 -6.65 -10.99
C ASP A 69 -3.69 -5.78 -11.78
N GLY A 70 -2.97 -4.89 -11.08
CA GLY A 70 -2.04 -3.92 -11.65
C GLY A 70 -2.71 -2.75 -12.38
N SER A 71 -4.04 -2.67 -12.35
CA SER A 71 -4.84 -1.68 -13.08
C SER A 71 -5.74 -0.83 -12.18
N GLY A 72 -6.01 -1.25 -10.95
CA GLY A 72 -6.78 -0.43 -10.01
C GLY A 72 -7.16 -1.08 -8.70
N GLN A 73 -6.93 -2.39 -8.52
CA GLN A 73 -7.43 -3.12 -7.35
C GLN A 73 -6.47 -4.20 -6.90
N TYR A 74 -6.50 -4.49 -5.60
CA TYR A 74 -5.88 -5.67 -5.05
C TYR A 74 -6.73 -6.25 -3.90
N TRP A 75 -6.52 -7.52 -3.59
CA TRP A 75 -7.30 -8.22 -2.58
C TRP A 75 -6.51 -9.33 -1.92
N LEU A 76 -6.90 -9.66 -0.69
CA LEU A 76 -6.51 -10.90 -0.05
C LEU A 76 -7.46 -12.00 -0.52
N PHE A 77 -6.92 -13.18 -0.74
CA PHE A 77 -7.72 -14.36 -1.01
C PHE A 77 -7.30 -15.53 -0.13
N ARG A 78 -8.24 -16.46 0.02
CA ARG A 78 -8.05 -17.80 0.57
C ARG A 78 -8.42 -18.81 -0.50
N ALA A 79 -7.53 -19.75 -0.78
CA ALA A 79 -7.78 -20.80 -1.76
C ALA A 79 -7.72 -22.19 -1.12
N THR A 80 -8.68 -23.02 -1.52
CA THR A 80 -8.88 -24.42 -1.13
C THR A 80 -9.02 -25.26 -2.39
N PRO A 81 -8.99 -26.61 -2.30
CA PRO A 81 -9.25 -27.48 -3.44
C PRO A 81 -10.55 -27.24 -4.20
N SER A 82 -11.56 -26.69 -3.52
CA SER A 82 -12.90 -26.50 -4.09
C SER A 82 -13.22 -25.05 -4.48
N ALA A 83 -12.51 -24.06 -3.93
CA ALA A 83 -12.80 -22.66 -4.19
C ALA A 83 -11.62 -21.72 -3.88
N THR A 84 -11.56 -20.60 -4.61
CA THR A 84 -10.77 -19.41 -4.27
C THR A 84 -11.72 -18.28 -3.93
N LEU A 85 -11.60 -17.72 -2.73
CA LEU A 85 -12.50 -16.70 -2.21
C LEU A 85 -11.69 -15.45 -1.83
N GLN A 86 -12.21 -14.28 -2.20
CA GLN A 86 -11.69 -13.02 -1.69
C GLN A 86 -12.09 -12.84 -0.23
N VAL A 87 -11.19 -12.32 0.59
CA VAL A 87 -11.38 -12.15 2.03
C VAL A 87 -11.05 -10.72 2.42
N VAL A 88 -11.88 -10.14 3.28
CA VAL A 88 -11.63 -8.82 3.85
C VAL A 88 -10.42 -8.87 4.78
N ILE A 89 -9.40 -8.07 4.46
CA ILE A 89 -8.23 -7.78 5.29
C ILE A 89 -8.61 -6.81 6.41
N PRO A 90 -8.28 -7.10 7.68
CA PRO A 90 -8.40 -6.14 8.76
C PRO A 90 -7.62 -4.86 8.48
N GLY A 91 -8.24 -3.70 8.70
CA GLY A 91 -7.60 -2.40 8.47
C GLY A 91 -7.36 -2.05 7.00
N GLY A 92 -8.04 -2.73 6.07
CA GLY A 92 -8.12 -2.29 4.67
C GLY A 92 -9.09 -1.11 4.51
N ASP A 93 -8.74 -0.20 3.61
CA ASP A 93 -9.59 0.91 3.21
C ASP A 93 -10.43 0.44 2.02
N TYR A 94 -11.70 0.09 2.25
CA TYR A 94 -12.59 -0.45 1.22
C TYR A 94 -13.58 0.61 0.76
N ALA A 95 -13.65 0.86 -0.54
CA ALA A 95 -14.80 1.54 -1.12
C ALA A 95 -16.07 0.66 -1.11
N SER A 96 -15.93 -0.64 -1.43
CA SER A 96 -17.01 -1.64 -1.37
C SER A 96 -16.46 -3.06 -1.52
N GLY A 97 -17.10 -4.05 -0.87
CA GLY A 97 -16.77 -5.48 -1.05
C GLY A 97 -15.49 -5.93 -0.32
N SER A 98 -14.74 -6.83 -0.97
CA SER A 98 -13.52 -7.47 -0.44
C SER A 98 -12.23 -7.07 -1.17
N THR A 99 -12.31 -6.07 -2.06
CA THR A 99 -11.16 -5.55 -2.83
C THR A 99 -10.84 -4.12 -2.36
N ILE A 100 -9.55 -3.78 -2.38
CA ILE A 100 -9.06 -2.44 -2.05
C ILE A 100 -8.67 -1.77 -3.35
N SER A 101 -9.19 -0.58 -3.62
CA SER A 101 -8.82 0.19 -4.81
C SER A 101 -7.49 0.91 -4.60
N PHE A 102 -6.76 1.19 -5.68
CA PHE A 102 -5.53 1.99 -5.62
C PHE A 102 -5.79 3.42 -5.17
N ALA A 103 -7.00 3.93 -5.41
CA ALA A 103 -7.44 5.22 -4.89
C ALA A 103 -7.56 5.20 -3.36
N ASP A 104 -8.15 4.15 -2.78
CA ASP A 104 -8.28 3.98 -1.32
C ASP A 104 -6.91 3.74 -0.67
N LEU A 105 -6.02 2.98 -1.32
CA LEU A 105 -4.63 2.82 -0.90
C LEU A 105 -3.85 4.14 -0.95
N GLY A 106 -4.22 5.04 -1.87
CA GLY A 106 -3.51 6.28 -2.15
C GLY A 106 -2.21 6.10 -2.94
N ALA A 107 -2.00 4.93 -3.56
CA ALA A 107 -0.84 4.58 -4.39
C ALA A 107 -1.20 3.46 -5.39
N ASN A 108 -0.42 3.34 -6.47
CA ASN A 108 -0.59 2.27 -7.45
C ASN A 108 0.24 1.05 -7.08
N LEU A 109 -0.23 -0.13 -7.49
CA LEU A 109 0.52 -1.37 -7.42
C LEU A 109 0.76 -1.94 -8.82
N ASN A 110 1.89 -2.62 -9.03
CA ASN A 110 2.05 -3.46 -10.21
C ASN A 110 1.15 -4.70 -10.11
N LYS A 111 1.00 -5.40 -11.24
CA LYS A 111 0.36 -6.72 -11.25
C LYS A 111 1.25 -7.73 -10.55
N PHE A 112 0.72 -8.42 -9.54
CA PHE A 112 1.42 -9.49 -8.84
C PHE A 112 0.44 -10.46 -8.19
N THR A 113 0.92 -11.68 -7.95
CA THR A 113 0.27 -12.66 -7.07
C THR A 113 1.34 -13.22 -6.15
N VAL A 114 1.07 -13.20 -4.84
CA VAL A 114 1.92 -13.83 -3.82
C VAL A 114 1.05 -14.70 -2.95
N VAL A 115 1.40 -15.99 -2.86
CA VAL A 115 0.69 -17.00 -2.09
C VAL A 115 1.65 -17.59 -1.07
N PHE A 116 1.16 -17.86 0.13
CA PHE A 116 1.93 -18.52 1.18
C PHE A 116 1.36 -19.90 1.46
N ASP A 117 2.26 -20.87 1.62
CA ASP A 117 1.91 -22.18 2.17
C ASP A 117 1.87 -22.18 3.71
N TRP A 118 1.54 -23.33 4.30
CA TRP A 118 1.44 -23.51 5.74
C TRP A 118 2.78 -23.35 6.49
N LEU A 119 3.92 -23.36 5.79
CA LEU A 119 5.25 -23.08 6.34
C LEU A 119 5.63 -21.61 6.19
N GLY A 120 4.80 -20.79 5.55
CA GLY A 120 5.09 -19.41 5.22
C GLY A 120 6.01 -19.23 4.02
N ARG A 121 6.23 -20.29 3.22
CA ARG A 121 7.01 -20.22 1.97
C ARG A 121 6.19 -19.48 0.92
N PRO A 122 6.78 -18.50 0.22
CA PRO A 122 6.10 -17.74 -0.82
C PRO A 122 6.11 -18.46 -2.18
N TYR A 123 5.00 -18.33 -2.91
CA TYR A 123 4.77 -18.83 -4.27
C TYR A 123 4.11 -17.72 -5.11
N LYS A 124 4.25 -17.81 -6.42
CA LYS A 124 3.71 -16.83 -7.40
C LYS A 124 2.33 -17.21 -7.93
N ALA A 125 1.88 -18.43 -7.67
CA ALA A 125 0.60 -18.93 -8.15
C ALA A 125 0.12 -20.12 -7.32
N GLN A 126 -1.17 -20.41 -7.45
CA GLN A 126 -1.82 -21.58 -6.90
C GLN A 126 -2.79 -22.17 -7.92
N THR A 127 -3.09 -23.46 -7.78
CA THR A 127 -4.17 -24.14 -8.47
C THR A 127 -4.93 -25.00 -7.48
N SER A 128 -6.23 -24.76 -7.33
CA SER A 128 -7.09 -25.51 -6.40
C SER A 128 -6.51 -25.54 -4.98
N GLY A 129 -6.07 -24.39 -4.48
CA GLY A 129 -5.51 -24.29 -3.12
C GLY A 129 -4.14 -24.94 -2.94
N VAL A 130 -3.49 -25.39 -4.01
CA VAL A 130 -2.13 -25.94 -3.98
C VAL A 130 -1.16 -24.93 -4.62
N PRO A 131 -0.13 -24.45 -3.91
CA PRO A 131 0.89 -23.60 -4.50
C PRO A 131 1.73 -24.38 -5.51
N ASN A 132 2.04 -23.80 -6.68
CA ASN A 132 2.69 -24.53 -7.77
C ASN A 132 3.95 -23.85 -8.33
N SER A 133 4.17 -22.57 -8.04
CA SER A 133 5.29 -21.78 -8.58
C SER A 133 6.08 -21.14 -7.44
N PRO A 134 7.03 -21.86 -6.81
CA PRO A 134 7.83 -21.32 -5.73
C PRO A 134 8.52 -20.01 -6.10
N VAL A 135 8.73 -19.17 -5.10
CA VAL A 135 9.58 -17.99 -5.24
C VAL A 135 11.03 -18.41 -5.09
N ASP A 136 11.83 -18.18 -6.12
CA ASP A 136 13.27 -18.44 -6.15
C ASP A 136 14.07 -17.14 -6.12
N ALA A 137 15.34 -17.22 -5.73
CA ALA A 137 16.23 -16.05 -5.64
C ALA A 137 16.44 -15.32 -6.98
N SER A 138 16.34 -16.04 -8.09
CA SER A 138 16.47 -15.49 -9.45
C SER A 138 15.15 -14.95 -10.03
N ASP A 139 14.00 -15.26 -9.43
CA ASP A 139 12.67 -14.94 -9.96
C ASP A 139 11.66 -14.67 -8.84
N ASN A 140 11.99 -13.66 -8.05
CA ASN A 140 11.22 -13.21 -6.90
C ASN A 140 10.09 -12.26 -7.32
N PRO A 141 8.82 -12.48 -6.90
CA PRO A 141 7.72 -11.57 -7.20
C PRO A 141 8.06 -10.17 -6.69
N ILE A 142 8.16 -9.24 -7.63
CA ILE A 142 8.42 -7.85 -7.33
C ILE A 142 7.08 -7.21 -6.97
N VAL A 143 6.90 -6.81 -5.71
CA VAL A 143 5.76 -5.98 -5.30
C VAL A 143 6.20 -4.52 -5.31
N ARG A 144 5.69 -3.75 -6.27
CA ARG A 144 6.01 -2.33 -6.46
C ARG A 144 4.83 -1.48 -6.05
N VAL A 145 5.11 -0.47 -5.24
CA VAL A 145 4.16 0.56 -4.83
C VAL A 145 4.64 1.88 -5.42
N SER A 146 3.77 2.62 -6.10
CA SER A 146 4.16 3.88 -6.76
C SER A 146 3.20 5.03 -6.55
N LYS A 147 3.77 6.20 -6.27
CA LYS A 147 3.09 7.50 -6.12
C LYS A 147 4.09 8.63 -6.40
N GLY A 148 4.30 8.96 -7.67
CA GLY A 148 5.34 9.92 -8.10
C GLY A 148 6.78 9.37 -7.99
N GLU A 149 7.08 8.59 -6.95
CA GLU A 149 8.23 7.69 -6.83
C GLU A 149 7.79 6.22 -6.75
N GLU A 150 8.74 5.29 -6.78
CA GLU A 150 8.50 3.85 -6.65
C GLU A 150 9.26 3.26 -5.46
N ARG A 151 8.59 2.37 -4.72
CA ARG A 151 9.16 1.53 -3.67
C ARG A 151 8.91 0.07 -3.98
N GLN A 152 9.91 -0.76 -3.73
CA GLN A 152 9.83 -2.20 -3.90
C GLN A 152 9.77 -2.88 -2.52
N ILE A 153 8.81 -3.77 -2.36
CA ILE A 153 8.74 -4.73 -1.26
C ILE A 153 9.36 -6.04 -1.77
N THR A 154 10.31 -6.57 -1.01
CA THR A 154 11.01 -7.81 -1.34
C THR A 154 10.59 -8.92 -0.40
N ILE A 155 10.31 -10.09 -0.96
CA ILE A 155 9.91 -11.27 -0.19
C ILE A 155 11.04 -12.30 -0.31
N THR A 156 11.63 -12.71 0.81
CA THR A 156 12.76 -13.65 0.75
C THR A 156 12.26 -15.04 0.33
N PRO A 157 12.87 -15.69 -0.68
CA PRO A 157 12.63 -17.09 -1.02
C PRO A 157 12.67 -18.00 0.21
N GLU A 158 11.92 -19.10 0.18
CA GLU A 158 11.82 -20.15 1.22
C GLU A 158 11.27 -19.70 2.59
N THR A 159 11.61 -18.50 3.06
CA THR A 159 11.25 -18.01 4.40
C THR A 159 10.05 -17.08 4.38
N GLY A 160 9.75 -16.47 3.23
CA GLY A 160 8.70 -15.47 3.11
C GLY A 160 8.99 -14.20 3.88
N LEU A 161 10.26 -13.92 4.23
CA LEU A 161 10.62 -12.74 5.00
C LEU A 161 10.44 -11.47 4.16
N ILE A 162 9.49 -10.62 4.58
CA ILE A 162 9.06 -9.40 3.88
C ILE A 162 9.84 -8.16 4.37
N ARG A 163 10.52 -7.47 3.44
CA ARG A 163 11.30 -6.24 3.64
C ARG A 163 10.89 -5.13 2.68
#